data_AF-A0A933IUZ0-F1
#
_entry.id   AF-A0A933IUZ0-F1
#
_cell.length_a   1.000
_cell.length_b   1.000
_cell.length_c   1.000
_cell.angle_alpha   90.00
_cell.angle_beta   90.00
_cell.angle_gamma   90.00
#
_symmetry.space_group_name_H-M   'P 1'
#
loop_
_entity.id
_entity.type
_entity.pdbx_description
1 polymer ?
#
loop_
_entity_poly.entity_id
_entity_poly.type
_entity_poly.pdbx_seq_one_letter_code
_entity_poly.pdbx_strand_id
1 'polypeptide(L)'
;MKGVILPVRPTETGERFIRAANRALADSREVFRVLDDRCADVRRGDVFVQGEHSASMCASPGAQARDVPASMLAPLKRGRIAVLWDESFFWGVLAVAGLNRLGFEYQLISCSDVRYEGLCEYDLLVVPGGWAAEKARRLGKTGRHAVRAFVRAGGAYLGFCGGAGLSLDVTGGLGLLPVKRKPSEERVPNFSGSLMVRPESEAHPAWLGLNGPQRLYVWWPSQFEIADENAVRILGRYTAPCDDFFVSDLNVFEILQNGGDWIDWEQRYGANLDPARLEGEPAVLEGRFGEGTVIASYAHLETPGSAAGAVALFNSIQYLLTGTRADVCRSGTAGERMASVSPSERRRIHTLVEKMVDRAEALRTLGVRVGLWEPRNDWFLLWRRGVKGFAFNALFGLINELNRRTLESGPRLPGDVSADEFLAKLGEAAGLSERFFLEASGVLTDIRLTISELPRRDSQELYHRVSRMGGDNEIYRRLQECLGDLLYHLLRVSGE
;
A
#
# COMPACT_ATOMS: atom_id res chain seq x y z
N MET A 1 6.47 -36.35 -2.91
CA MET A 1 5.50 -35.79 -3.86
C MET A 1 6.26 -35.27 -5.06
N LYS A 2 5.89 -35.68 -6.27
CA LYS A 2 6.52 -35.18 -7.50
C LYS A 2 5.91 -33.85 -7.94
N GLY A 3 6.76 -32.90 -8.30
CA GLY A 3 6.33 -31.59 -8.74
C GLY A 3 7.50 -30.68 -9.05
N VAL A 4 7.23 -29.38 -9.12
CA VAL A 4 8.19 -28.35 -9.51
C VAL A 4 8.44 -27.41 -8.34
N ILE A 5 9.73 -27.15 -8.04
CA ILE A 5 10.15 -26.14 -7.09
C ILE A 5 10.32 -24.79 -7.79
N LEU A 6 9.73 -23.76 -7.18
CA LEU A 6 9.79 -22.35 -7.58
C LEU A 6 10.57 -21.58 -6.50
N PRO A 7 11.82 -21.16 -6.78
CA PRO A 7 12.65 -20.45 -5.81
C PRO A 7 12.10 -19.07 -5.44
N VAL A 8 11.64 -18.87 -4.21
CA VAL A 8 11.12 -17.56 -3.76
C VAL A 8 12.25 -16.80 -3.06
N ARG A 9 12.76 -15.78 -3.74
CA ARG A 9 13.88 -14.93 -3.28
C ARG A 9 13.52 -13.45 -3.45
N PRO A 10 14.15 -12.53 -2.71
CA PRO A 10 13.95 -11.09 -2.88
C PRO A 10 14.65 -10.59 -4.15
N THR A 11 14.19 -11.08 -5.30
CA THR A 11 14.67 -10.73 -6.64
C THR A 11 13.50 -10.67 -7.62
N GLU A 12 13.69 -10.00 -8.76
CA GLU A 12 12.66 -9.95 -9.81
C GLU A 12 12.25 -11.36 -10.30
N THR A 13 13.21 -12.29 -10.39
CA THR A 13 12.93 -13.69 -10.72
C THR A 13 12.08 -14.37 -9.63
N GLY A 14 12.35 -14.10 -8.36
CA GLY A 14 11.53 -14.60 -7.25
C GLY A 14 10.08 -14.12 -7.33
N GLU A 15 9.85 -12.87 -7.75
CA GLU A 15 8.50 -12.34 -7.97
C GLU A 15 7.78 -13.03 -9.14
N ARG A 16 8.50 -13.37 -10.22
CA ARG A 16 7.93 -14.19 -11.31
C ARG A 16 7.48 -15.56 -10.80
N PHE A 17 8.27 -16.17 -9.91
CA PHE A 17 7.91 -17.44 -9.28
C PHE A 17 6.70 -17.32 -8.34
N ILE A 18 6.57 -16.22 -7.59
CA ILE A 18 5.36 -15.92 -6.82
C ILE A 18 4.13 -15.81 -7.73
N ARG A 19 4.22 -15.06 -8.84
CA ARG A 19 3.13 -14.97 -9.82
C ARG A 19 2.74 -16.33 -10.39
N ALA A 20 3.74 -17.16 -10.70
CA ALA A 20 3.53 -18.50 -11.21
C ALA A 20 2.82 -19.41 -10.17
N ALA A 21 3.17 -19.28 -8.89
CA ALA A 21 2.50 -19.98 -7.80
C ALA A 21 1.04 -19.56 -7.62
N ASN A 22 0.75 -18.26 -7.62
CA ASN A 22 -0.62 -17.76 -7.51
C ASN A 22 -1.48 -18.14 -8.74
N ARG A 23 -0.90 -18.15 -9.94
CA ARG A 23 -1.59 -18.69 -11.13
C ARG A 23 -1.93 -20.17 -10.98
N ALA A 24 -1.01 -20.98 -10.47
CA ALA A 24 -1.27 -22.40 -10.21
C ALA A 24 -2.40 -22.59 -9.16
N LEU A 25 -2.47 -21.75 -8.13
CA LEU A 25 -3.57 -21.72 -7.17
C LEU A 25 -4.91 -21.34 -7.84
N ALA A 26 -4.92 -20.36 -8.76
CA ALA A 26 -6.10 -19.98 -9.53
C ALA A 26 -6.61 -21.12 -10.41
N ASP A 27 -5.69 -21.89 -11.02
CA ASP A 27 -5.96 -23.10 -11.80
C ASP A 27 -6.33 -24.33 -10.94
N SER A 28 -6.60 -24.13 -9.63
CA SER A 28 -6.96 -25.19 -8.67
C SER A 28 -5.92 -26.30 -8.53
N ARG A 29 -4.64 -26.00 -8.80
CA ARG A 29 -3.53 -26.94 -8.57
C ARG A 29 -3.11 -26.94 -7.11
N GLU A 30 -2.56 -28.06 -6.65
CA GLU A 30 -2.00 -28.16 -5.30
C GLU A 30 -0.64 -27.45 -5.24
N VAL A 31 -0.58 -26.40 -4.42
CA VAL A 31 0.62 -25.56 -4.22
C VAL A 31 0.96 -25.54 -2.75
N PHE A 32 2.24 -25.65 -2.43
CA PHE A 32 2.74 -25.80 -1.08
C PHE A 32 3.92 -24.88 -0.82
N ARG A 33 4.04 -24.43 0.43
CA ARG A 33 5.25 -23.82 0.98
C ARG A 33 6.19 -24.90 1.46
N VAL A 34 7.47 -24.77 1.13
CA VAL A 34 8.55 -25.57 1.70
C VAL A 34 8.92 -25.02 3.08
N LEU A 35 8.81 -25.86 4.11
CA LEU A 35 9.09 -25.51 5.51
C LEU A 35 10.48 -25.94 5.98
N ASP A 36 11.17 -26.78 5.21
CA ASP A 36 12.36 -27.51 5.62
C ASP A 36 13.33 -27.65 4.44
N ASP A 37 14.64 -27.62 4.70
CA ASP A 37 15.74 -27.64 3.73
C ASP A 37 16.60 -28.92 3.80
N ARG A 38 16.12 -29.98 4.45
CA ARG A 38 16.79 -31.29 4.52
C ARG A 38 17.02 -31.98 3.17
N CYS A 39 16.37 -31.52 2.10
CA CYS A 39 16.60 -32.03 0.74
C CYS A 39 17.61 -31.13 0.03
N ALA A 40 18.66 -31.73 -0.54
CA ALA A 40 19.65 -31.01 -1.32
C ALA A 40 18.96 -30.18 -2.43
N ASP A 41 19.35 -28.91 -2.55
CA ASP A 41 18.85 -27.94 -3.55
C ASP A 41 17.39 -27.47 -3.35
N VAL A 42 16.78 -27.71 -2.20
CA VAL A 42 15.48 -27.14 -1.80
C VAL A 42 15.68 -26.26 -0.57
N ARG A 43 15.18 -25.02 -0.59
CA ARG A 43 15.31 -24.13 0.58
C ARG A 43 13.97 -23.88 1.23
N ARG A 44 14.00 -23.78 2.56
CA ARG A 44 12.89 -23.26 3.34
C ARG A 44 12.43 -21.91 2.77
N GLY A 45 11.12 -21.79 2.53
CA GLY A 45 10.53 -20.64 1.88
C GLY A 45 10.30 -20.79 0.37
N ASP A 46 10.81 -21.84 -0.27
CA ASP A 46 10.44 -22.11 -1.66
C ASP A 46 8.99 -22.54 -1.80
N VAL A 47 8.47 -22.46 -3.02
CA VAL A 47 7.13 -22.95 -3.34
C VAL A 47 7.24 -24.22 -4.17
N PHE A 48 6.46 -25.22 -3.81
CA PHE A 48 6.34 -26.49 -4.53
C PHE A 48 4.96 -26.56 -5.19
N VAL A 49 4.92 -26.84 -6.49
CA VAL A 49 3.67 -27.06 -7.25
C VAL A 49 3.60 -28.53 -7.65
N GLN A 50 2.57 -29.24 -7.23
CA GLN A 50 2.41 -30.66 -7.50
C GLN A 50 2.04 -30.94 -8.97
N GLY A 51 2.50 -32.09 -9.50
CA GLY A 51 2.14 -32.61 -10.83
C GLY A 51 3.32 -32.77 -11.80
N GLU A 52 3.22 -33.74 -12.71
CA GLU A 52 4.29 -34.13 -13.66
C GLU A 52 4.33 -33.28 -14.95
N HIS A 53 3.31 -32.46 -15.22
CA HIS A 53 3.23 -31.63 -16.42
C HIS A 53 3.38 -30.14 -16.11
N SER A 54 4.55 -29.58 -16.43
CA SER A 54 4.61 -28.19 -16.82
C SER A 54 5.78 -27.96 -17.77
N ALA A 55 5.66 -28.43 -19.01
CA ALA A 55 6.59 -27.98 -20.06
C ALA A 55 6.63 -26.43 -20.13
N SER A 56 5.54 -25.72 -19.75
CA SER A 56 5.52 -24.25 -19.69
C SER A 56 6.05 -23.63 -18.38
N MET A 57 5.92 -24.25 -17.19
CA MET A 57 6.51 -23.68 -15.96
C MET A 57 7.98 -24.09 -15.77
N CYS A 58 8.38 -25.27 -16.25
CA CYS A 58 9.79 -25.67 -16.35
C CYS A 58 10.58 -24.84 -17.37
N ALA A 59 9.89 -24.11 -18.26
CA ALA A 59 10.52 -23.14 -19.16
C ALA A 59 10.95 -21.85 -18.45
N SER A 60 10.55 -21.63 -17.19
CA SER A 60 11.08 -20.52 -16.37
C SER A 60 12.48 -20.89 -15.86
N PRO A 61 13.53 -20.14 -16.23
CA PRO A 61 14.90 -20.42 -15.79
C PRO A 61 14.98 -20.53 -14.26
N GLY A 62 15.35 -21.71 -13.74
CA GLY A 62 15.51 -21.97 -12.29
C GLY A 62 14.44 -22.85 -11.64
N ALA A 63 13.33 -23.16 -12.32
CA ALA A 63 12.36 -24.15 -11.84
C ALA A 63 12.89 -25.58 -12.03
N GLN A 64 12.72 -26.45 -11.04
CA GLN A 64 13.28 -27.82 -11.07
C GLN A 64 12.26 -28.88 -10.63
N ALA A 65 12.19 -29.99 -11.38
CA ALA A 65 11.38 -31.14 -11.02
C ALA A 65 12.03 -31.92 -9.88
N ARG A 66 11.25 -32.23 -8.82
CA ARG A 66 11.75 -32.85 -7.58
C ARG A 66 10.72 -33.78 -6.97
N ASP A 67 11.22 -34.73 -6.18
CA ASP A 67 10.42 -35.50 -5.22
C ASP A 67 10.67 -34.94 -3.82
N VAL A 68 9.64 -34.36 -3.20
CA VAL A 68 9.72 -33.72 -1.88
C VAL A 68 8.80 -34.42 -0.87
N PRO A 69 9.28 -34.84 0.31
CA PRO A 69 8.44 -35.43 1.35
C PRO A 69 7.30 -34.50 1.78
N ALA A 70 6.08 -35.04 1.90
CA ALA A 70 4.91 -34.26 2.30
C ALA A 70 5.05 -33.62 3.69
N SER A 71 5.84 -34.22 4.59
CA SER A 71 6.16 -33.68 5.91
C SER A 71 6.94 -32.37 5.90
N MET A 72 7.54 -31.99 4.75
CA MET A 72 8.28 -30.75 4.57
C MET A 72 7.43 -29.62 3.98
N LEU A 73 6.15 -29.88 3.71
CA LEU A 73 5.29 -29.04 2.90
C LEU A 73 4.07 -28.59 3.70
N ALA A 74 3.69 -27.32 3.56
CA ALA A 74 2.44 -26.76 4.06
C ALA A 74 1.61 -26.22 2.90
N PRO A 75 0.31 -26.53 2.81
CA PRO A 75 -0.52 -26.08 1.70
C PRO A 75 -0.65 -24.56 1.69
N LEU A 76 -0.59 -23.98 0.50
CA LEU A 76 -0.98 -22.59 0.23
C LEU A 76 -2.46 -22.53 -0.16
N LYS A 77 -3.07 -21.35 -0.02
CA LYS A 77 -4.48 -21.14 -0.39
C LYS A 77 -4.59 -19.99 -1.40
N ARG A 78 -5.50 -20.14 -2.36
CA ARG A 78 -5.95 -19.04 -3.24
C ARG A 78 -6.56 -17.92 -2.40
N GLY A 79 -7.53 -18.29 -1.54
CA GLY A 79 -8.23 -17.38 -0.64
C GLY A 79 -9.14 -16.38 -1.35
N ARG A 80 -10.18 -15.93 -0.67
CA ARG A 80 -11.03 -14.80 -1.12
C ARG A 80 -10.54 -13.53 -0.44
N ILE A 81 -9.89 -12.64 -1.19
CA ILE A 81 -9.28 -11.43 -0.66
C ILE A 81 -10.17 -10.22 -0.99
N ALA A 82 -10.58 -9.49 0.03
CA ALA A 82 -11.20 -8.17 -0.11
C ALA A 82 -10.15 -7.07 0.10
N VAL A 83 -10.21 -6.00 -0.70
CA VAL A 83 -9.38 -4.80 -0.53
C VAL A 83 -10.31 -3.60 -0.31
N LEU A 84 -10.18 -2.94 0.85
CA LEU A 84 -10.99 -1.76 1.17
C LEU A 84 -10.52 -0.53 0.37
N TRP A 85 -11.37 -0.05 -0.55
CA TRP A 85 -11.03 1.05 -1.44
C TRP A 85 -11.19 2.44 -0.82
N ASP A 86 -12.31 2.67 -0.14
CA ASP A 86 -12.68 3.99 0.37
C ASP A 86 -11.59 4.61 1.27
N GLU A 87 -11.29 5.90 1.04
CA GLU A 87 -10.25 6.68 1.72
C GLU A 87 -8.81 6.12 1.58
N SER A 88 -8.58 5.18 0.64
CA SER A 88 -7.25 4.66 0.33
C SER A 88 -6.55 5.49 -0.75
N PHE A 89 -7.29 5.96 -1.76
CA PHE A 89 -6.81 6.81 -2.86
C PHE A 89 -5.49 6.29 -3.45
N PHE A 90 -4.43 7.12 -3.45
CA PHE A 90 -3.09 6.76 -3.91
C PHE A 90 -2.55 5.48 -3.26
N TRP A 91 -2.78 5.28 -1.96
CA TRP A 91 -2.37 4.06 -1.26
C TRP A 91 -3.17 2.84 -1.71
N GLY A 92 -4.42 3.03 -2.11
CA GLY A 92 -5.25 1.99 -2.72
C GLY A 92 -4.68 1.54 -4.06
N VAL A 93 -4.26 2.50 -4.91
CA VAL A 93 -3.55 2.21 -6.16
C VAL A 93 -2.26 1.43 -5.90
N LEU A 94 -1.48 1.83 -4.89
CA LEU A 94 -0.23 1.14 -4.52
C LEU A 94 -0.49 -0.32 -4.08
N ALA A 95 -1.49 -0.54 -3.22
CA ALA A 95 -1.87 -1.88 -2.76
C ALA A 95 -2.35 -2.76 -3.92
N VAL A 96 -3.21 -2.22 -4.79
CA VAL A 96 -3.69 -2.89 -6.01
C VAL A 96 -2.53 -3.24 -6.94
N ALA A 97 -1.60 -2.32 -7.17
CA ALA A 97 -0.41 -2.57 -7.98
C ALA A 97 0.46 -3.68 -7.38
N GLY A 98 0.66 -3.66 -6.05
CA GLY A 98 1.40 -4.69 -5.33
C GLY A 98 0.77 -6.09 -5.44
N LEU A 99 -0.55 -6.19 -5.25
CA LEU A 99 -1.28 -7.46 -5.39
C LEU A 99 -1.23 -8.00 -6.83
N ASN A 100 -1.49 -7.14 -7.83
CA ASN A 100 -1.40 -7.51 -9.25
C ASN A 100 0.01 -7.95 -9.64
N ARG A 101 1.04 -7.24 -9.16
CA ARG A 101 2.44 -7.60 -9.39
C ARG A 101 2.78 -9.00 -8.88
N LEU A 102 2.11 -9.47 -7.83
CA LEU A 102 2.30 -10.81 -7.27
C LEU A 102 1.26 -11.82 -7.78
N GLY A 103 0.32 -11.41 -8.63
CA GLY A 103 -0.69 -12.28 -9.21
C GLY A 103 -1.77 -12.73 -8.22
N PHE A 104 -2.00 -11.98 -7.15
CA PHE A 104 -3.14 -12.24 -6.27
C PHE A 104 -4.43 -11.80 -6.93
N GLU A 105 -5.46 -12.63 -6.82
CA GLU A 105 -6.83 -12.24 -7.13
C GLU A 105 -7.49 -11.64 -5.90
N TYR A 106 -8.30 -10.63 -6.10
CA TYR A 106 -8.96 -9.90 -5.03
C TYR A 106 -10.21 -9.20 -5.56
N GLN A 107 -11.09 -8.79 -4.65
CA GLN A 107 -12.23 -7.94 -4.93
C GLN A 107 -12.05 -6.58 -4.25
N LEU A 108 -12.24 -5.49 -4.99
CA LEU A 108 -12.33 -4.16 -4.39
C LEU A 108 -13.70 -3.98 -3.76
N ILE A 109 -13.72 -3.59 -2.49
CA ILE A 109 -14.95 -3.30 -1.76
C ILE A 109 -14.94 -1.88 -1.20
N SER A 110 -16.10 -1.24 -1.22
CA SER A 110 -16.35 0.05 -0.61
C SER A 110 -16.69 -0.10 0.88
N CYS A 111 -16.68 0.99 1.65
CA CYS A 111 -17.26 0.97 2.99
C CYS A 111 -18.77 0.70 2.96
N SER A 112 -19.44 0.96 1.84
CA SER A 112 -20.86 0.64 1.67
C SER A 112 -21.09 -0.86 1.62
N ASP A 113 -20.28 -1.57 0.85
CA ASP A 113 -20.36 -3.03 0.71
C ASP A 113 -20.14 -3.67 2.09
N VAL A 114 -19.15 -3.19 2.85
CA VAL A 114 -18.91 -3.65 4.24
C VAL A 114 -20.13 -3.43 5.15
N ARG A 115 -20.87 -2.32 4.98
CA ARG A 115 -22.05 -2.01 5.81
C ARG A 115 -23.27 -2.85 5.47
N TYR A 116 -23.49 -3.14 4.19
CA TYR A 116 -24.74 -3.70 3.69
C TYR A 116 -24.64 -5.16 3.24
N GLU A 117 -23.51 -5.56 2.65
CA GLU A 117 -23.25 -6.92 2.17
C GLU A 117 -22.42 -7.72 3.19
N GLY A 118 -21.58 -7.03 3.97
CA GLY A 118 -20.74 -7.62 5.00
C GLY A 118 -19.44 -8.20 4.43
N LEU A 119 -18.85 -9.16 5.14
CA LEU A 119 -17.53 -9.72 4.83
C LEU A 119 -17.49 -11.26 4.91
N CYS A 120 -18.64 -11.91 5.02
CA CYS A 120 -18.71 -13.35 5.29
C CYS A 120 -18.16 -14.21 4.15
N GLU A 121 -18.12 -13.68 2.93
CA GLU A 121 -17.57 -14.38 1.77
C GLU A 121 -16.05 -14.19 1.58
N TYR A 122 -15.37 -13.45 2.46
CA TYR A 122 -13.93 -13.26 2.33
C TYR A 122 -13.18 -14.07 3.38
N ASP A 123 -11.93 -14.41 3.07
CA ASP A 123 -10.98 -14.98 4.03
C ASP A 123 -10.13 -13.88 4.65
N LEU A 124 -9.78 -12.85 3.85
CA LEU A 124 -8.87 -11.78 4.23
C LEU A 124 -9.41 -10.42 3.81
N LEU A 125 -9.41 -9.47 4.74
CA LEU A 125 -9.56 -8.05 4.46
C LEU A 125 -8.20 -7.35 4.46
N VAL A 126 -7.78 -6.86 3.29
CA VAL A 126 -6.62 -5.97 3.14
C VAL A 126 -7.11 -4.52 3.23
N VAL A 127 -6.51 -3.75 4.13
CA VAL A 127 -6.79 -2.33 4.31
C VAL A 127 -5.53 -1.52 3.98
N PRO A 128 -5.50 -0.86 2.82
CA PRO A 128 -4.37 -0.01 2.43
C PRO A 128 -4.16 1.18 3.36
N GLY A 129 -3.09 1.93 3.09
CA GLY A 129 -2.82 3.23 3.70
C GLY A 129 -3.93 4.27 3.46
N GLY A 130 -3.67 5.49 3.93
CA GLY A 130 -4.62 6.61 3.86
C GLY A 130 -5.13 7.03 5.23
N TRP A 131 -6.27 7.69 5.27
CA TRP A 131 -6.73 8.35 6.49
C TRP A 131 -7.59 7.41 7.33
N ALA A 132 -6.98 6.80 8.36
CA ALA A 132 -7.66 5.88 9.27
C ALA A 132 -8.96 6.46 9.87
N ALA A 133 -8.96 7.74 10.25
CA ALA A 133 -10.12 8.41 10.83
C ALA A 133 -11.27 8.54 9.81
N GLU A 134 -10.95 8.88 8.56
CA GLU A 134 -11.96 8.98 7.50
C GLU A 134 -12.51 7.60 7.11
N LYS A 135 -11.65 6.57 7.06
CA LYS A 135 -12.10 5.17 6.88
C LYS A 135 -13.10 4.78 7.96
N ALA A 136 -12.77 5.05 9.22
CA ALA A 136 -13.65 4.76 10.35
C ALA A 136 -14.97 5.55 10.29
N ARG A 137 -14.91 6.83 9.93
CA ARG A 137 -16.09 7.68 9.76
C ARG A 137 -17.00 7.13 8.66
N ARG A 138 -16.43 6.77 7.51
CA ARG A 138 -17.16 6.26 6.35
C ARG A 138 -17.70 4.85 6.60
N LEU A 139 -16.97 3.97 7.29
CA LEU A 139 -17.52 2.69 7.78
C LEU A 139 -18.70 2.89 8.74
N GLY A 140 -18.71 3.98 9.50
CA GLY A 140 -19.74 4.25 10.50
C GLY A 140 -19.74 3.21 11.63
N LYS A 141 -20.81 3.18 12.43
CA LYS A 141 -20.95 2.17 13.51
C LYS A 141 -21.13 0.77 12.95
N THR A 142 -21.99 0.63 11.94
CA THR A 142 -22.34 -0.67 11.32
C THR A 142 -21.14 -1.32 10.65
N GLY A 143 -20.41 -0.60 9.79
CA GLY A 143 -19.26 -1.17 9.08
C GLY A 143 -18.12 -1.53 10.01
N ARG A 144 -17.83 -0.70 11.03
CA ARG A 144 -16.84 -1.06 12.06
C ARG A 144 -17.23 -2.30 12.85
N HIS A 145 -18.51 -2.46 13.16
CA HIS A 145 -19.01 -3.68 13.79
C HIS A 145 -18.87 -4.90 12.86
N ALA A 146 -19.20 -4.76 11.57
CA ALA A 146 -19.05 -5.82 10.58
C ALA A 146 -17.59 -6.30 10.45
N VAL A 147 -16.62 -5.38 10.37
CA VAL A 147 -15.19 -5.74 10.36
C VAL A 147 -14.79 -6.46 11.64
N ARG A 148 -15.19 -5.97 12.82
CA ARG A 148 -14.90 -6.64 14.09
C ARG A 148 -15.53 -8.03 14.18
N ALA A 149 -16.77 -8.18 13.72
CA ALA A 149 -17.47 -9.47 13.71
C ALA A 149 -16.78 -10.46 12.77
N PHE A 150 -16.40 -10.02 11.57
CA PHE A 150 -15.64 -10.80 10.60
C PHE A 150 -14.32 -11.34 11.17
N VAL A 151 -13.49 -10.46 11.74
CA VAL A 151 -12.22 -10.89 12.34
C VAL A 151 -12.46 -11.80 13.54
N ARG A 152 -13.41 -11.46 14.42
CA ARG A 152 -13.75 -12.30 15.59
C ARG A 152 -14.15 -13.72 15.18
N ALA A 153 -14.84 -13.88 14.05
CA ALA A 153 -15.32 -15.17 13.55
C ALA A 153 -14.22 -16.01 12.85
N GLY A 154 -13.00 -15.49 12.69
CA GLY A 154 -11.88 -16.21 12.06
C GLY A 154 -11.43 -15.63 10.72
N GLY A 155 -12.01 -14.52 10.28
CA GLY A 155 -11.50 -13.74 9.15
C GLY A 155 -10.17 -13.08 9.49
N ALA A 156 -9.31 -12.90 8.48
CA ALA A 156 -8.01 -12.26 8.65
C ALA A 156 -8.03 -10.77 8.29
N TYR A 157 -7.14 -9.99 8.91
CA TYR A 157 -6.96 -8.57 8.62
C TYR A 157 -5.50 -8.25 8.33
N LEU A 158 -5.23 -7.54 7.23
CA LEU A 158 -3.92 -7.01 6.89
C LEU A 158 -4.01 -5.50 6.68
N GLY A 159 -3.42 -4.71 7.57
CA GLY A 159 -3.42 -3.24 7.48
C GLY A 159 -2.04 -2.68 7.15
N PHE A 160 -1.98 -1.74 6.19
CA PHE A 160 -0.78 -0.96 5.88
C PHE A 160 -0.94 0.49 6.32
N CYS A 161 0.04 1.05 7.01
CA CYS A 161 0.09 2.47 7.41
C CYS A 161 -1.23 2.97 8.04
N GLY A 162 -2.05 3.72 7.31
CA GLY A 162 -3.39 4.12 7.74
C GLY A 162 -4.32 2.95 8.08
N GLY A 163 -4.27 1.86 7.32
CA GLY A 163 -4.97 0.62 7.63
C GLY A 163 -4.44 -0.06 8.89
N ALA A 164 -3.13 -0.07 9.11
CA ALA A 164 -2.55 -0.50 10.39
C ALA A 164 -3.08 0.38 11.54
N GLY A 165 -3.11 1.71 11.35
CA GLY A 165 -3.64 2.66 12.31
C GLY A 165 -5.15 2.57 12.55
N LEU A 166 -5.91 1.95 11.64
CA LEU A 166 -7.35 1.69 11.80
C LEU A 166 -7.62 0.47 12.68
N SER A 167 -6.73 -0.53 12.71
CA SER A 167 -6.90 -1.74 13.53
C SER A 167 -6.64 -1.52 15.03
N LEU A 168 -5.99 -0.40 15.38
CA LEU A 168 -5.57 -0.05 16.74
C LEU A 168 -6.73 0.27 17.69
N ASP A 169 -6.46 0.14 18.99
CA ASP A 169 -7.36 0.54 20.08
C ASP A 169 -7.19 2.03 20.41
N VAL A 170 -7.72 2.85 19.50
CA VAL A 170 -7.74 4.31 19.59
C VAL A 170 -9.16 4.82 19.38
N THR A 171 -9.45 6.05 19.83
CA THR A 171 -10.74 6.69 19.56
C THR A 171 -11.04 6.71 18.06
N GLY A 172 -12.15 6.10 17.66
CA GLY A 172 -12.54 5.96 16.26
C GLY A 172 -11.92 4.76 15.53
N GLY A 173 -10.93 4.07 16.11
CA GLY A 173 -10.36 2.84 15.56
C GLY A 173 -11.31 1.63 15.62
N LEU A 174 -10.82 0.50 15.13
CA LEU A 174 -11.51 -0.78 15.19
C LEU A 174 -11.24 -1.53 16.50
N GLY A 175 -10.17 -1.24 17.24
CA GLY A 175 -9.82 -1.94 18.48
C GLY A 175 -9.63 -3.45 18.27
N LEU A 176 -8.98 -3.85 17.17
CA LEU A 176 -8.61 -5.24 16.89
C LEU A 176 -7.32 -5.62 17.61
N LEU A 177 -6.39 -4.67 17.76
CA LEU A 177 -5.15 -4.82 18.52
C LEU A 177 -5.17 -3.90 19.74
N PRO A 178 -4.75 -4.37 20.93
CA PRO A 178 -4.65 -3.56 22.15
C PRO A 178 -3.40 -2.67 22.13
N VAL A 179 -3.23 -1.92 21.04
CA VAL A 179 -2.07 -1.10 20.72
C VAL A 179 -2.58 0.29 20.37
N LYS A 180 -1.87 1.32 20.82
CA LYS A 180 -2.19 2.73 20.56
C LYS A 180 -1.19 3.34 19.58
N ARG A 181 -1.40 4.62 19.25
CA ARG A 181 -0.41 5.41 18.52
C ARG A 181 0.46 6.14 19.52
N LYS A 182 1.77 6.06 19.31
CA LYS A 182 2.74 6.84 20.08
C LYS A 182 2.40 8.34 20.02
N PRO A 183 2.43 9.06 21.16
CA PRO A 183 2.17 10.50 21.20
C PRO A 183 3.07 11.31 20.26
N SER A 184 2.59 12.47 19.82
CA SER A 184 3.33 13.38 18.91
C SER A 184 4.67 13.85 19.49
N GLU A 185 4.72 13.97 20.81
CA GLU A 185 5.83 14.52 21.58
C GLU A 185 7.00 13.53 21.67
N GLU A 186 6.74 12.23 21.48
CA GLU A 186 7.73 11.15 21.58
C GLU A 186 8.13 10.56 20.23
N ARG A 187 7.21 10.59 19.25
CA ARG A 187 7.44 10.00 17.93
C ARG A 187 8.30 10.89 17.04
N VAL A 188 8.94 10.30 16.04
CA VAL A 188 9.49 10.99 14.88
C VAL A 188 8.34 11.19 13.88
N PRO A 189 7.86 12.42 13.63
CA PRO A 189 6.86 12.67 12.62
C PRO A 189 7.51 12.71 11.23
N ASN A 190 6.68 12.50 10.20
CA ASN A 190 7.02 12.79 8.82
C ASN A 190 8.32 12.16 8.29
N PHE A 191 8.62 10.91 8.67
CA PHE A 191 9.74 10.17 8.08
C PHE A 191 9.32 9.30 6.90
N SER A 192 10.20 9.11 5.92
CA SER A 192 9.89 8.33 4.71
C SER A 192 11.14 7.81 4.02
N GLY A 193 11.02 6.72 3.25
CA GLY A 193 12.13 6.05 2.57
C GLY A 193 12.34 4.67 3.10
N SER A 194 13.53 4.11 2.88
CA SER A 194 13.81 2.77 3.37
C SER A 194 14.52 2.73 4.72
N LEU A 195 14.12 1.75 5.53
CA LEU A 195 14.72 1.37 6.80
C LEU A 195 15.06 -0.12 6.72
N MET A 196 16.14 -0.51 7.38
CA MET A 196 16.44 -1.91 7.64
C MET A 196 15.50 -2.42 8.74
N VAL A 197 14.70 -3.44 8.41
CA VAL A 197 13.78 -4.11 9.33
C VAL A 197 14.31 -5.50 9.64
N ARG A 198 14.61 -5.77 10.90
CA ARG A 198 15.05 -7.09 11.36
C ARG A 198 13.82 -7.93 11.74
N PRO A 199 13.62 -9.12 11.15
CA PRO A 199 12.65 -10.09 11.66
C PRO A 199 12.96 -10.47 13.10
N GLU A 200 11.94 -10.53 13.96
CA GLU A 200 12.08 -11.10 15.32
C GLU A 200 12.33 -12.61 15.26
N SER A 201 11.78 -13.27 14.24
CA SER A 201 12.04 -14.67 13.96
C SER A 201 11.95 -14.94 12.47
N GLU A 202 13.07 -15.34 11.85
CA GLU A 202 13.10 -15.81 10.46
C GLU A 202 12.31 -17.11 10.27
N ALA A 203 12.02 -17.82 11.37
CA ALA A 203 11.16 -18.99 11.34
C ALA A 203 9.67 -18.64 11.19
N HIS A 204 9.27 -17.39 11.45
CA HIS A 204 7.90 -16.96 11.29
C HIS A 204 7.47 -17.01 9.81
N PRO A 205 6.26 -17.51 9.49
CA PRO A 205 5.80 -17.67 8.11
C PRO A 205 5.94 -16.41 7.24
N ALA A 206 5.70 -15.22 7.80
CA ALA A 206 5.85 -13.93 7.12
C ALA A 206 7.28 -13.66 6.57
N TRP A 207 8.31 -14.29 7.16
CA TRP A 207 9.72 -14.02 6.85
C TRP A 207 10.44 -15.18 6.14
N LEU A 208 9.72 -16.26 5.80
CA LEU A 208 10.32 -17.41 5.12
C LEU A 208 11.01 -16.98 3.81
N GLY A 209 12.28 -17.37 3.65
CA GLY A 209 13.10 -17.02 2.48
C GLY A 209 13.75 -15.63 2.56
N LEU A 210 13.59 -14.91 3.67
CA LEU A 210 14.23 -13.62 3.96
C LEU A 210 15.14 -13.78 5.17
N ASN A 211 16.45 -13.65 4.95
CA ASN A 211 17.47 -13.82 6.00
C ASN A 211 18.08 -12.47 6.37
N GLY A 212 18.28 -12.23 7.66
CA GLY A 212 18.81 -11.00 8.22
C GLY A 212 17.85 -9.81 8.06
N PRO A 213 18.34 -8.60 8.38
CA PRO A 213 17.58 -7.37 8.18
C PRO A 213 17.22 -7.16 6.71
N GLN A 214 15.97 -6.79 6.45
CA GLN A 214 15.44 -6.51 5.13
C GLN A 214 15.26 -5.00 4.92
N ARG A 215 15.67 -4.49 3.76
CA ARG A 215 15.36 -3.12 3.37
C ARG A 215 13.87 -3.02 3.01
N LEU A 216 13.09 -2.34 3.85
CA LEU A 216 11.66 -2.10 3.65
C LEU A 216 11.36 -0.61 3.66
N TYR A 217 10.23 -0.22 3.07
CA TYR A 217 9.87 1.18 2.87
C TYR A 217 8.78 1.63 3.84
N VAL A 218 8.88 2.88 4.27
CA VAL A 218 7.91 3.57 5.09
C VAL A 218 7.55 4.90 4.44
N TRP A 219 6.29 5.29 4.52
CA TRP A 219 5.79 6.53 3.91
C TRP A 219 4.95 7.31 4.92
N TRP A 220 5.62 8.11 5.73
CA TRP A 220 5.06 8.92 6.82
C TRP A 220 4.14 8.14 7.77
N PRO A 221 4.59 6.98 8.29
CA PRO A 221 3.77 6.23 9.22
C PRO A 221 3.68 6.94 10.59
N SER A 222 2.86 6.39 11.46
CA SER A 222 2.94 6.67 12.90
C SER A 222 3.93 5.68 13.55
N GLN A 223 3.92 5.62 14.88
CA GLN A 223 4.67 4.62 15.65
C GLN A 223 3.70 3.94 16.62
N PHE A 224 3.93 2.66 16.88
CA PHE A 224 3.08 1.90 17.79
C PHE A 224 3.43 2.25 19.25
N GLU A 225 2.40 2.38 20.08
CA GLU A 225 2.53 2.42 21.52
C GLU A 225 1.95 1.11 22.07
N ILE A 226 2.85 0.25 22.58
CA ILE A 226 2.53 -1.09 23.07
C ILE A 226 2.69 -1.06 24.59
N ALA A 227 1.58 -1.18 25.32
CA ALA A 227 1.61 -1.19 26.78
C ALA A 227 2.00 -2.56 27.36
N ASP A 228 1.61 -3.64 26.67
CA ASP A 228 1.94 -5.03 27.02
C ASP A 228 2.47 -5.75 25.78
N GLU A 229 3.77 -6.01 25.76
CA GLU A 229 4.42 -6.75 24.66
C GLU A 229 3.97 -8.21 24.57
N ASN A 230 3.28 -8.77 25.58
CA ASN A 230 2.71 -10.12 25.48
C ASN A 230 1.34 -10.13 24.77
N ALA A 231 0.69 -8.97 24.66
CA ALA A 231 -0.63 -8.86 24.05
C ALA A 231 -0.59 -8.89 22.51
N VAL A 232 0.58 -8.63 21.93
CA VAL A 232 0.84 -8.67 20.48
C VAL A 232 2.20 -9.28 20.22
N ARG A 233 2.37 -9.96 19.10
CA ARG A 233 3.67 -10.43 18.65
C ARG A 233 4.30 -9.39 17.74
N ILE A 234 5.50 -8.94 18.07
CA ILE A 234 6.29 -8.10 17.16
C ILE A 234 6.90 -9.03 16.12
N LEU A 235 6.67 -8.74 14.84
CA LEU A 235 7.19 -9.54 13.73
C LEU A 235 8.53 -8.99 13.21
N GLY A 236 8.74 -7.69 13.31
CA GLY A 236 10.03 -7.08 12.97
C GLY A 236 10.17 -5.68 13.51
N ARG A 237 11.42 -5.28 13.76
CA ARG A 237 11.79 -3.97 14.31
C ARG A 237 12.68 -3.20 13.35
N TYR A 238 12.54 -1.88 13.34
CA TYR A 238 13.48 -1.01 12.65
C TYR A 238 14.86 -1.11 13.30
N THR A 239 15.91 -0.97 12.49
CA THR A 239 17.30 -1.05 12.97
C THR A 239 18.10 0.16 12.53
N ALA A 240 18.21 0.40 11.23
CA ALA A 240 18.97 1.54 10.72
C ALA A 240 18.27 2.17 9.50
N PRO A 241 18.35 3.51 9.35
CA PRO A 241 17.96 4.18 8.11
C PRO A 241 18.84 3.73 6.96
N CYS A 242 18.30 3.81 5.74
CA CYS A 242 19.04 3.64 4.50
C CYS A 242 19.35 4.98 3.84
N ASP A 243 20.16 4.94 2.78
CA ASP A 243 20.63 6.09 1.99
C ASP A 243 19.51 6.97 1.42
N ASP A 244 18.33 6.41 1.16
CA ASP A 244 17.16 7.12 0.67
C ASP A 244 16.20 7.58 1.79
N PHE A 245 16.61 7.53 3.07
CA PHE A 245 15.75 7.83 4.21
C PHE A 245 15.74 9.33 4.57
N PHE A 246 14.54 9.86 4.76
CA PHE A 246 14.29 11.27 5.06
C PHE A 246 13.48 11.42 6.34
N VAL A 247 13.79 12.47 7.10
CA VAL A 247 12.97 13.01 8.18
C VAL A 247 12.58 14.44 7.82
N SER A 248 11.27 14.72 7.77
CA SER A 248 10.75 15.94 7.13
C SER A 248 11.23 16.06 5.68
N ASP A 249 12.19 16.94 5.41
CA ASP A 249 12.79 17.23 4.11
C ASP A 249 14.32 17.11 4.15
N LEU A 250 14.87 16.47 5.20
CA LEU A 250 16.30 16.25 5.42
C LEU A 250 16.64 14.79 5.12
N ASN A 251 17.61 14.57 4.21
CA ASN A 251 18.18 13.23 4.01
C ASN A 251 19.09 12.89 5.21
N VAL A 252 18.81 11.78 5.89
CA VAL A 252 19.53 11.39 7.10
C VAL A 252 21.00 11.07 6.81
N PHE A 253 21.31 10.42 5.69
CA PHE A 253 22.68 10.05 5.33
C PHE A 253 23.53 11.29 5.03
N GLU A 254 22.99 12.25 4.29
CA GLU A 254 23.69 13.51 3.98
C GLU A 254 23.97 14.32 5.25
N ILE A 255 23.02 14.40 6.19
CA ILE A 255 23.22 15.11 7.46
C ILE A 255 24.34 14.46 8.27
N LEU A 256 24.33 13.12 8.40
CA LEU A 256 25.36 12.39 9.15
C LEU A 256 26.75 12.51 8.51
N GLN A 257 26.85 12.41 7.17
CA GLN A 257 28.13 12.55 6.46
C GLN A 257 28.75 13.94 6.61
N ASN A 258 27.92 14.97 6.72
CA ASN A 258 28.35 16.35 6.92
C ASN A 258 28.62 16.70 8.40
N GLY A 259 28.56 15.72 9.32
CA GLY A 259 28.76 15.94 10.75
C GLY A 259 27.66 16.78 11.41
N GLY A 260 26.45 16.78 10.85
CA GLY A 260 25.32 17.53 11.41
C GLY A 260 24.82 16.94 12.72
N ASP A 261 24.52 17.81 13.68
CA ASP A 261 23.95 17.44 14.99
C ASP A 261 22.41 17.47 14.94
N TRP A 262 21.76 16.37 15.33
CA TRP A 262 20.30 16.29 15.38
C TRP A 262 19.69 17.22 16.41
N ILE A 263 20.38 17.53 17.52
CA ILE A 263 19.88 18.47 18.54
C ILE A 263 19.64 19.85 17.91
N ASP A 264 20.61 20.31 17.12
CA ASP A 264 20.55 21.55 16.38
C ASP A 264 19.39 21.57 15.37
N TRP A 265 19.20 20.46 14.65
CA TRP A 265 18.11 20.32 13.69
C TRP A 265 16.74 20.30 14.37
N GLU A 266 16.59 19.55 15.45
CA GLU A 266 15.36 19.49 16.24
C GLU A 266 15.00 20.86 16.83
N GLN A 267 15.98 21.62 17.33
CA GLN A 267 15.76 22.98 17.83
C GLN A 267 15.30 23.93 16.71
N ARG A 268 15.88 23.82 15.51
CA ARG A 268 15.48 24.63 14.34
C ARG A 268 14.11 24.23 13.81
N TYR A 269 13.78 22.95 13.85
CA TYR A 269 12.54 22.43 13.27
C TYR A 269 11.35 22.45 14.23
N GLY A 270 11.61 22.44 15.54
CA GLY A 270 10.58 22.35 16.58
C GLY A 270 9.87 20.99 16.58
N ALA A 271 10.57 19.92 16.18
CA ALA A 271 10.04 18.56 16.10
C ALA A 271 11.16 17.54 16.33
N ASN A 272 10.80 16.33 16.77
CA ASN A 272 11.72 15.20 16.85
C ASN A 272 12.16 14.79 15.44
N LEU A 273 13.45 14.76 15.16
CA LEU A 273 14.00 14.43 13.85
C LEU A 273 15.07 13.36 13.91
N ASP A 274 15.69 13.15 15.08
CA ASP A 274 16.76 12.19 15.23
C ASP A 274 16.26 10.76 14.92
N PRO A 275 16.80 10.11 13.87
CA PRO A 275 16.39 8.77 13.45
C PRO A 275 16.74 7.70 14.49
N ALA A 276 17.62 7.97 15.46
CA ALA A 276 17.94 7.01 16.53
C ALA A 276 16.69 6.64 17.36
N ARG A 277 15.67 7.51 17.43
CA ARG A 277 14.37 7.24 18.08
C ARG A 277 13.56 6.14 17.39
N LEU A 278 13.94 5.74 16.18
CA LEU A 278 13.31 4.65 15.44
C LEU A 278 14.00 3.30 15.68
N GLU A 279 15.23 3.26 16.18
CA GLU A 279 15.93 2.00 16.39
C GLU A 279 15.20 1.15 17.45
N GLY A 280 14.93 -0.12 17.11
CA GLY A 280 14.19 -1.03 17.97
C GLY A 280 12.67 -0.84 17.96
N GLU A 281 12.15 0.21 17.33
CA GLU A 281 10.71 0.42 17.24
C GLU A 281 10.04 -0.65 16.36
N PRO A 282 8.83 -1.13 16.73
CA PRO A 282 8.13 -2.14 15.94
C PRO A 282 7.71 -1.61 14.56
N ALA A 283 8.05 -2.36 13.51
CA ALA A 283 7.65 -2.07 12.13
C ALA A 283 6.39 -2.83 11.71
N VAL A 284 6.27 -4.07 12.19
CA VAL A 284 5.19 -5.01 11.86
C VAL A 284 4.74 -5.74 13.12
N LEU A 285 3.44 -5.74 13.36
CA LEU A 285 2.80 -6.42 14.49
C LEU A 285 1.84 -7.51 14.00
N GLU A 286 1.72 -8.56 14.81
CA GLU A 286 0.68 -9.58 14.72
C GLU A 286 -0.10 -9.60 16.04
N GLY A 287 -1.41 -9.80 15.96
CA GLY A 287 -2.22 -10.13 17.12
C GLY A 287 -3.46 -10.94 16.75
N ARG A 288 -4.23 -11.29 17.77
CA ARG A 288 -5.49 -12.04 17.64
C ARG A 288 -6.67 -11.20 18.09
N PHE A 289 -7.79 -11.35 17.40
CA PHE A 289 -9.06 -10.78 17.82
C PHE A 289 -10.16 -11.82 17.62
N GLY A 290 -10.61 -12.44 18.71
CA GLY A 290 -11.38 -13.69 18.63
C GLY A 290 -10.55 -14.77 17.93
N GLU A 291 -11.15 -15.43 16.95
CA GLU A 291 -10.48 -16.49 16.19
C GLU A 291 -9.59 -15.95 15.05
N GLY A 292 -9.73 -14.69 14.68
CA GLY A 292 -9.02 -14.09 13.54
C GLY A 292 -7.61 -13.61 13.88
N THR A 293 -6.76 -13.59 12.85
CA THR A 293 -5.40 -13.04 12.91
C THR A 293 -5.35 -11.66 12.26
N VAL A 294 -4.63 -10.74 12.90
CA VAL A 294 -4.49 -9.36 12.46
C VAL A 294 -3.00 -9.06 12.30
N ILE A 295 -2.59 -8.63 11.11
CA ILE A 295 -1.27 -8.03 10.88
C ILE A 295 -1.43 -6.54 10.64
N ALA A 296 -0.68 -5.75 11.40
CA ALA A 296 -0.59 -4.30 11.26
C ALA A 296 0.85 -3.93 10.90
N SER A 297 1.05 -3.38 9.71
CA SER A 297 2.38 -3.04 9.18
C SER A 297 2.49 -1.55 8.90
N TYR A 298 3.44 -0.87 9.54
CA TYR A 298 3.84 0.48 9.13
C TYR A 298 4.81 0.47 7.96
N ALA A 299 5.52 -0.65 7.75
CA ALA A 299 6.23 -0.89 6.51
C ALA A 299 5.22 -1.17 5.37
N HIS A 300 5.42 -0.50 4.23
CA HIS A 300 4.64 -0.71 3.02
C HIS A 300 5.26 -1.86 2.22
N LEU A 301 4.83 -3.09 2.52
CA LEU A 301 5.30 -4.31 1.84
C LEU A 301 4.93 -4.33 0.34
N GLU A 302 3.90 -3.56 -0.03
CA GLU A 302 3.41 -3.36 -1.39
C GLU A 302 4.24 -2.38 -2.23
N THR A 303 5.23 -1.70 -1.65
CA THR A 303 6.00 -0.66 -2.33
C THR A 303 6.61 -1.17 -3.65
N PRO A 304 6.36 -0.51 -4.79
CA PRO A 304 6.96 -0.87 -6.08
C PRO A 304 8.49 -0.86 -6.02
N GLY A 305 9.13 -1.86 -6.64
CA GLY A 305 10.58 -2.02 -6.62
C GLY A 305 11.16 -2.65 -5.34
N SER A 306 10.34 -2.88 -4.30
CA SER A 306 10.78 -3.60 -3.10
C SER A 306 10.66 -5.11 -3.28
N ALA A 307 11.77 -5.78 -3.59
CA ALA A 307 11.80 -7.23 -3.77
C ALA A 307 11.65 -7.99 -2.44
N ALA A 308 12.26 -7.50 -1.36
CA ALA A 308 12.04 -8.03 -0.02
C ALA A 308 10.60 -7.79 0.47
N GLY A 309 10.05 -6.61 0.18
CA GLY A 309 8.64 -6.29 0.44
C GLY A 309 7.69 -7.23 -0.29
N ALA A 310 7.95 -7.54 -1.56
CA ALA A 310 7.17 -8.50 -2.34
C ALA A 310 7.11 -9.89 -1.70
N VAL A 311 8.25 -10.44 -1.28
CA VAL A 311 8.30 -11.75 -0.62
C VAL A 311 7.59 -11.69 0.74
N ALA A 312 7.81 -10.64 1.54
CA ALA A 312 7.15 -10.46 2.83
C ALA A 312 5.62 -10.29 2.68
N LEU A 313 5.15 -9.60 1.63
CA LEU A 313 3.74 -9.44 1.29
C LEU A 313 3.10 -10.79 0.93
N PHE A 314 3.72 -11.53 0.01
CA PHE A 314 3.28 -12.87 -0.38
C PHE A 314 3.16 -13.80 0.82
N ASN A 315 4.21 -13.82 1.66
CA ASN A 315 4.26 -14.64 2.85
C ASN A 315 3.20 -14.26 3.87
N SER A 316 3.00 -12.96 4.11
CA SER A 316 2.02 -12.45 5.09
C SER A 316 0.59 -12.78 4.65
N ILE A 317 0.26 -12.61 3.37
CA ILE A 317 -1.05 -12.97 2.83
C ILE A 317 -1.27 -14.49 2.94
N GLN A 318 -0.31 -15.32 2.53
CA GLN A 318 -0.45 -16.77 2.61
C GLN A 318 -0.54 -17.27 4.06
N TYR A 319 0.20 -16.68 5.00
CA TYR A 319 0.06 -16.98 6.42
C TYR A 319 -1.34 -16.65 6.94
N LEU A 320 -1.87 -15.48 6.59
CA LEU A 320 -3.21 -15.06 6.99
C LEU A 320 -4.29 -15.97 6.38
N LEU A 321 -4.22 -16.28 5.09
CA LEU A 321 -5.17 -17.16 4.40
C LEU A 321 -5.13 -18.59 4.94
N THR A 322 -3.95 -19.14 5.24
CA THR A 322 -3.85 -20.50 5.80
C THR A 322 -4.45 -20.60 7.20
N GLY A 323 -4.39 -19.52 7.98
CA GLY A 323 -5.00 -19.42 9.31
C GLY A 323 -6.52 -19.25 9.35
N THR A 324 -7.19 -18.95 8.23
CA THR A 324 -8.66 -18.77 8.19
C THR A 324 -9.40 -20.12 8.18
N ARG A 325 -10.58 -20.15 8.80
CA ARG A 325 -11.48 -21.32 8.83
C ARG A 325 -12.33 -21.37 7.57
N ALA A 326 -12.48 -22.57 7.00
CA ALA A 326 -13.14 -22.78 5.71
C ALA A 326 -14.68 -22.59 5.70
N ASP A 327 -15.34 -22.33 6.84
CA ASP A 327 -16.78 -22.55 6.98
C ASP A 327 -17.65 -21.30 7.04
N VAL A 328 -17.17 -20.14 6.59
CA VAL A 328 -18.01 -18.94 6.52
C VAL A 328 -18.89 -18.99 5.26
N CYS A 329 -20.18 -18.69 5.43
CA CYS A 329 -21.24 -18.72 4.41
C CYS A 329 -20.73 -18.39 3.01
N ARG A 330 -20.87 -19.34 2.09
CA ARG A 330 -20.37 -19.26 0.73
C ARG A 330 -21.53 -18.92 -0.20
N SER A 331 -21.76 -17.64 -0.47
CA SER A 331 -22.48 -17.22 -1.66
C SER A 331 -21.47 -17.09 -2.81
N GLY A 332 -21.78 -17.69 -3.96
CA GLY A 332 -20.99 -17.44 -5.16
C GLY A 332 -21.26 -16.02 -5.65
N THR A 333 -20.23 -15.20 -5.81
CA THR A 333 -20.35 -13.95 -6.55
C THR A 333 -20.44 -14.26 -8.03
N ALA A 334 -21.50 -13.76 -8.66
CA ALA A 334 -21.61 -13.76 -10.11
C ALA A 334 -20.52 -12.82 -10.66
N GLY A 335 -19.80 -13.24 -11.70
CA GLY A 335 -18.82 -12.40 -12.39
C GLY A 335 -19.45 -11.06 -12.80
N GLU A 336 -18.69 -10.00 -12.62
CA GLU A 336 -19.16 -8.64 -12.90
C GLU A 336 -19.33 -8.47 -14.41
N ARG A 337 -20.56 -8.13 -14.86
CA ARG A 337 -20.81 -7.88 -16.28
C ARG A 337 -20.09 -6.60 -16.71
N MET A 338 -19.64 -6.55 -17.96
CA MET A 338 -19.00 -5.36 -18.52
C MET A 338 -20.01 -4.52 -19.31
N ALA A 339 -19.97 -3.20 -19.12
CA ALA A 339 -20.67 -2.27 -20.00
C ALA A 339 -19.90 -2.08 -21.32
N SER A 340 -20.63 -1.85 -22.42
CA SER A 340 -20.02 -1.49 -23.69
C SER A 340 -19.60 -0.02 -23.69
N VAL A 341 -18.38 0.26 -24.16
CA VAL A 341 -17.88 1.62 -24.39
C VAL A 341 -17.54 1.79 -25.87
N SER A 342 -18.28 2.65 -26.54
CA SER A 342 -18.15 2.92 -27.98
C SER A 342 -16.84 3.65 -28.33
N PRO A 343 -16.39 3.58 -29.59
CA PRO A 343 -15.16 4.27 -30.01
C PRO A 343 -15.18 5.79 -29.82
N SER A 344 -16.35 6.45 -29.93
CA SER A 344 -16.49 7.90 -29.70
C SER A 344 -16.35 8.24 -28.22
N GLU A 345 -16.94 7.45 -27.33
CA GLU A 345 -16.80 7.60 -25.88
C GLU A 345 -15.36 7.38 -25.44
N ARG A 346 -14.69 6.33 -25.96
CA ARG A 346 -13.26 6.09 -25.68
C ARG A 346 -12.39 7.29 -26.04
N ARG A 347 -12.63 7.92 -27.21
CA ARG A 347 -11.91 9.14 -27.60
C ARG A 347 -12.17 10.29 -26.63
N ARG A 348 -13.42 10.52 -26.22
CA ARG A 348 -13.76 11.57 -25.24
C ARG A 348 -13.11 11.33 -23.88
N ILE A 349 -13.10 10.09 -23.40
CA ILE A 349 -12.42 9.69 -22.16
C ILE A 349 -10.94 10.04 -22.26
N HIS A 350 -10.27 9.57 -23.33
CA HIS A 350 -8.86 9.83 -23.57
C HIS A 350 -8.54 11.33 -23.57
N THR A 351 -9.28 12.14 -24.32
CA THR A 351 -9.07 13.59 -24.39
C THR A 351 -9.20 14.27 -23.03
N LEU A 352 -10.14 13.84 -22.18
CA LEU A 352 -10.29 14.42 -20.84
C LEU A 352 -9.15 14.02 -19.92
N VAL A 353 -8.69 12.77 -20.00
CA VAL A 353 -7.57 12.28 -19.18
C VAL A 353 -6.25 12.93 -19.61
N GLU A 354 -5.98 13.02 -20.91
CA GLU A 354 -4.80 13.72 -21.44
C GLU A 354 -4.72 15.16 -20.93
N LYS A 355 -5.84 15.90 -20.95
CA LYS A 355 -5.88 17.25 -20.40
C LYS A 355 -5.47 17.30 -18.93
N MET A 356 -5.92 16.34 -18.11
CA MET A 356 -5.53 16.28 -16.70
C MET A 356 -4.04 15.94 -16.54
N VAL A 357 -3.52 15.02 -17.36
CA VAL A 357 -2.09 14.66 -17.38
C VAL A 357 -1.24 15.88 -17.74
N ASP A 358 -1.59 16.60 -18.81
CA ASP A 358 -0.86 17.80 -19.25
C ASP A 358 -0.80 18.87 -18.15
N ARG A 359 -1.93 19.10 -17.45
CA ARG A 359 -1.98 20.06 -16.33
C ARG A 359 -1.14 19.60 -15.14
N ALA A 360 -1.22 18.32 -14.79
CA ALA A 360 -0.43 17.74 -13.72
C ALA A 360 1.08 17.85 -14.02
N GLU A 361 1.51 17.47 -15.23
CA GLU A 361 2.91 17.51 -15.65
C GLU A 361 3.44 18.94 -15.79
N ALA A 362 2.62 19.89 -16.25
CA ALA A 362 2.99 21.30 -16.29
C ALA A 362 3.30 21.85 -14.88
N LEU A 363 2.45 21.52 -13.89
CA LEU A 363 2.68 21.90 -12.50
C LEU A 363 3.92 21.20 -11.93
N ARG A 364 4.08 19.89 -12.17
CA ARG A 364 5.25 19.12 -11.73
C ARG A 364 6.54 19.74 -12.25
N THR A 365 6.57 20.07 -13.54
CA THR A 365 7.70 20.74 -14.21
C THR A 365 7.99 22.11 -13.61
N LEU A 366 6.94 22.90 -13.33
CA LEU A 366 7.09 24.20 -12.65
C LEU A 366 7.69 24.01 -11.26
N GLY A 367 7.14 23.12 -10.43
CA GLY A 367 7.60 22.86 -9.07
C GLY A 367 9.07 22.42 -8.99
N VAL A 368 9.51 21.58 -9.94
CA VAL A 368 10.93 21.21 -10.09
C VAL A 368 11.78 22.41 -10.51
N ARG A 369 11.35 23.16 -11.53
CA ARG A 369 12.07 24.34 -12.01
C ARG A 369 12.24 25.42 -10.93
N VAL A 370 11.27 25.55 -10.02
CA VAL A 370 11.34 26.51 -8.90
C VAL A 370 12.03 25.96 -7.65
N GLY A 371 12.51 24.72 -7.67
CA GLY A 371 13.26 24.10 -6.57
C GLY A 371 12.41 23.69 -5.37
N LEU A 372 11.08 23.60 -5.54
CA LEU A 372 10.15 23.17 -4.49
C LEU A 372 9.97 21.66 -4.46
N TRP A 373 10.12 21.00 -5.61
CA TRP A 373 10.03 19.55 -5.77
C TRP A 373 11.24 18.97 -6.46
N GLU A 374 11.54 17.72 -6.16
CA GLU A 374 12.59 16.95 -6.80
C GLU A 374 12.05 15.52 -7.06
N PRO A 375 12.33 14.89 -8.20
CA PRO A 375 11.95 13.49 -8.40
C PRO A 375 12.64 12.58 -7.37
N ARG A 376 11.86 11.78 -6.64
CA ARG A 376 12.42 10.74 -5.74
C ARG A 376 12.61 9.43 -6.49
N ASN A 377 11.61 9.07 -7.28
CA ASN A 377 11.54 7.90 -8.15
C ASN A 377 10.41 8.15 -9.18
N ASP A 378 10.11 7.15 -10.01
CA ASP A 378 9.14 7.27 -11.13
C ASP A 378 7.71 7.62 -10.70
N TRP A 379 7.36 7.41 -9.44
CA TRP A 379 5.99 7.54 -8.93
C TRP A 379 5.89 8.44 -7.69
N PHE A 380 6.99 9.08 -7.29
CA PHE A 380 7.07 9.83 -6.05
C PHE A 380 7.97 11.06 -6.13
N LEU A 381 7.52 12.15 -5.52
CA LEU A 381 8.25 13.41 -5.39
C LEU A 381 8.84 13.56 -3.98
N LEU A 382 10.01 14.20 -3.91
CA LEU A 382 10.48 14.91 -2.73
C LEU A 382 9.99 16.35 -2.79
N TRP A 383 9.82 16.97 -1.64
CA TRP A 383 9.40 18.37 -1.55
C TRP A 383 10.03 19.08 -0.38
N ARG A 384 10.20 20.40 -0.54
CA ARG A 384 10.62 21.29 0.53
C ARG A 384 9.56 21.35 1.62
N ARG A 385 9.99 21.47 2.88
CA ARG A 385 9.09 21.66 4.02
C ARG A 385 8.12 22.83 3.78
N GLY A 386 6.88 22.67 4.22
CA GLY A 386 5.81 23.66 4.04
C GLY A 386 4.99 23.45 2.77
N VAL A 387 5.55 22.81 1.74
CA VAL A 387 4.84 22.53 0.49
C VAL A 387 3.92 21.32 0.67
N LYS A 388 2.70 21.36 0.12
CA LYS A 388 1.73 20.23 0.14
C LYS A 388 2.14 19.08 -0.80
N GLY A 389 3.41 18.64 -0.77
CA GLY A 389 3.93 17.72 -1.77
C GLY A 389 3.19 16.37 -1.83
N PHE A 390 2.74 15.82 -0.70
CA PHE A 390 1.96 14.58 -0.72
C PHE A 390 0.62 14.74 -1.46
N ALA A 391 -0.07 15.87 -1.27
CA ALA A 391 -1.34 16.14 -1.94
C ALA A 391 -1.17 16.15 -3.47
N PHE A 392 -0.16 16.88 -3.96
CA PHE A 392 0.17 16.90 -5.39
C PHE A 392 0.61 15.53 -5.90
N ASN A 393 1.49 14.84 -5.15
CA ASN A 393 1.94 13.50 -5.51
C ASN A 393 0.79 12.50 -5.62
N ALA A 394 -0.15 12.55 -4.67
CA ALA A 394 -1.32 11.68 -4.68
C ALA A 394 -2.18 11.93 -5.93
N LEU A 395 -2.42 13.19 -6.29
CA LEU A 395 -3.16 13.52 -7.52
C LEU A 395 -2.41 13.07 -8.78
N PHE A 396 -1.09 13.27 -8.85
CA PHE A 396 -0.28 12.79 -9.97
C PHE A 396 -0.38 11.28 -10.12
N GLY A 397 -0.23 10.53 -9.02
CA GLY A 397 -0.37 9.07 -9.04
C GLY A 397 -1.76 8.60 -9.47
N LEU A 398 -2.83 9.26 -8.99
CA LEU A 398 -4.20 8.93 -9.38
C LEU A 398 -4.47 9.23 -10.87
N ILE A 399 -4.04 10.40 -11.36
CA ILE A 399 -4.21 10.79 -12.77
C ILE A 399 -3.40 9.87 -13.70
N ASN A 400 -2.17 9.52 -13.32
CA ASN A 400 -1.33 8.61 -14.11
C ASN A 400 -1.90 7.19 -14.14
N GLU A 401 -2.42 6.68 -13.03
CA GLU A 401 -3.11 5.40 -13.02
C GLU A 401 -4.38 5.45 -13.86
N LEU A 402 -5.15 6.53 -13.80
CA LEU A 402 -6.34 6.72 -14.64
C LEU A 402 -5.96 6.69 -16.12
N ASN A 403 -4.91 7.42 -16.51
CA ASN A 403 -4.37 7.42 -17.87
C ASN A 403 -4.00 6.02 -18.34
N ARG A 404 -3.21 5.30 -17.54
CA ARG A 404 -2.77 3.94 -17.84
C ARG A 404 -3.96 2.99 -18.09
N ARG A 405 -4.97 3.03 -17.22
CA ARG A 405 -6.18 2.18 -17.35
C ARG A 405 -7.03 2.54 -18.56
N THR A 406 -7.01 3.80 -18.99
CA THR A 406 -7.72 4.21 -20.21
C THR A 406 -6.97 3.90 -21.51
N LEU A 407 -5.65 3.72 -21.45
CA LEU A 407 -4.78 3.42 -22.61
C LEU A 407 -4.59 1.92 -22.88
N GLU A 408 -4.17 1.14 -21.88
CA GLU A 408 -3.63 -0.23 -22.07
C GLU A 408 -4.67 -1.27 -22.54
N SER A 409 -5.95 -1.06 -22.25
CA SER A 409 -7.04 -2.02 -22.58
C SER A 409 -8.30 -1.34 -23.13
N GLY A 410 -8.24 0.00 -23.23
CA GLY A 410 -9.42 0.86 -23.22
C GLY A 410 -10.24 0.75 -21.92
N PRO A 411 -11.08 1.73 -21.61
CA PRO A 411 -11.88 1.74 -20.39
C PRO A 411 -12.83 0.54 -20.38
N ARG A 412 -12.66 -0.32 -19.36
CA ARG A 412 -13.61 -1.37 -19.00
C ARG A 412 -14.44 -0.85 -17.86
N LEU A 413 -15.75 -0.72 -18.08
CA LEU A 413 -16.67 -0.22 -17.06
C LEU A 413 -17.51 -1.39 -16.51
N PRO A 414 -17.78 -1.41 -15.20
CA PRO A 414 -18.79 -2.27 -14.61
C PRO A 414 -20.16 -2.12 -15.28
N GLY A 415 -20.94 -3.19 -15.33
CA GLY A 415 -22.24 -3.22 -16.01
C GLY A 415 -23.32 -2.38 -15.33
N ASP A 416 -23.12 -2.00 -14.07
CA ASP A 416 -23.92 -1.07 -13.28
C ASP A 416 -23.50 0.40 -13.47
N VAL A 417 -22.50 0.69 -14.30
CA VAL A 417 -21.99 2.04 -14.58
C VAL A 417 -22.14 2.37 -16.05
N SER A 418 -22.95 3.37 -16.37
CA SER A 418 -23.08 3.82 -17.77
C SER A 418 -21.87 4.64 -18.21
N ALA A 419 -21.56 4.60 -19.51
CA ALA A 419 -20.47 5.39 -20.08
C ALA A 419 -20.71 6.90 -19.94
N ASP A 420 -21.97 7.35 -20.00
CA ASP A 420 -22.35 8.76 -19.83
C ASP A 420 -22.13 9.25 -18.39
N GLU A 421 -22.50 8.46 -17.38
CA GLU A 421 -22.23 8.79 -15.97
C GLU A 421 -20.72 8.85 -15.70
N PHE A 422 -19.97 7.90 -16.26
CA PHE A 422 -18.51 7.89 -16.15
C PHE A 422 -17.90 9.13 -16.81
N LEU A 423 -18.34 9.49 -18.02
CA LEU A 423 -17.90 10.69 -18.73
C LEU A 423 -18.28 11.98 -18.00
N ALA A 424 -19.46 12.05 -17.39
CA ALA A 424 -19.88 13.21 -16.61
C ALA A 424 -18.97 13.42 -15.40
N LYS A 425 -18.69 12.35 -14.62
CA LYS A 425 -17.77 12.41 -13.48
C LYS A 425 -16.33 12.72 -13.91
N LEU A 426 -15.89 12.16 -15.04
CA LEU A 426 -14.59 12.48 -15.63
C LEU A 426 -14.50 13.95 -16.08
N GLY A 427 -15.58 14.51 -16.61
CA GLY A 427 -15.68 15.93 -16.94
C GLY A 427 -15.59 16.82 -15.70
N GLU A 428 -16.24 16.44 -14.60
CA GLU A 428 -16.10 17.13 -13.31
C GLU A 428 -14.65 17.09 -12.81
N ALA A 429 -14.02 15.91 -12.83
CA ALA A 429 -12.63 15.74 -12.44
C ALA A 429 -11.69 16.61 -13.29
N ALA A 430 -11.90 16.65 -14.61
CA ALA A 430 -11.10 17.49 -15.51
C ALA A 430 -11.26 18.99 -15.20
N GLY A 431 -12.48 19.46 -14.93
CA GLY A 431 -12.73 20.85 -14.55
C GLY A 431 -12.15 21.23 -13.18
N LEU A 432 -12.22 20.32 -12.21
CA LEU A 432 -11.58 20.48 -10.90
C LEU A 432 -10.05 20.51 -11.02
N SER A 433 -9.49 19.60 -11.81
CA SER A 433 -8.06 19.51 -12.12
C SER A 433 -7.53 20.81 -12.74
N GLU A 434 -8.24 21.36 -13.72
CA GLU A 434 -7.88 22.64 -14.33
C GLU A 434 -7.85 23.78 -13.32
N ARG A 435 -8.89 23.93 -12.49
CA ARG A 435 -8.93 24.98 -11.45
C ARG A 435 -7.81 24.80 -10.44
N PHE A 436 -7.66 23.59 -9.90
CA PHE A 436 -6.68 23.28 -8.86
C PHE A 436 -5.24 23.55 -9.32
N PHE A 437 -4.88 23.04 -10.51
CA PHE A 437 -3.50 23.17 -11.00
C PHE A 437 -3.17 24.56 -11.52
N LEU A 438 -4.15 25.31 -12.05
CA LEU A 438 -3.95 26.70 -12.44
C LEU A 438 -3.70 27.58 -11.20
N GLU A 439 -4.53 27.43 -10.17
CA GLU A 439 -4.35 28.14 -8.89
C GLU A 439 -3.00 27.79 -8.25
N ALA A 440 -2.69 26.49 -8.12
CA ALA A 440 -1.41 26.04 -7.57
C ALA A 440 -0.21 26.59 -8.35
N SER A 441 -0.29 26.67 -9.68
CA SER A 441 0.80 27.21 -10.51
C SER A 441 1.09 28.68 -10.23
N GLY A 442 0.05 29.49 -10.06
CA GLY A 442 0.20 30.90 -9.69
C GLY A 442 0.92 31.05 -8.35
N VAL A 443 0.56 30.20 -7.39
CA VAL A 443 1.04 30.32 -6.03
C VAL A 443 2.42 29.71 -5.79
N LEU A 444 2.86 28.70 -6.57
CA LEU A 444 4.20 28.10 -6.41
C LEU A 444 5.34 29.13 -6.59
N THR A 445 5.14 30.14 -7.42
CA THR A 445 6.13 31.21 -7.61
C THR A 445 6.24 32.07 -6.35
N ASP A 446 5.10 32.42 -5.74
CA ASP A 446 5.04 33.21 -4.49
C ASP A 446 5.58 32.41 -3.30
N ILE A 447 5.33 31.10 -3.26
CA ILE A 447 5.88 30.19 -2.24
C ILE A 447 7.41 30.22 -2.27
N ARG A 448 8.03 30.20 -3.45
CA ARG A 448 9.50 30.27 -3.56
C ARG A 448 10.05 31.57 -2.99
N LEU A 449 9.43 32.72 -3.30
CA LEU A 449 9.84 34.02 -2.76
C LEU A 449 9.70 34.03 -1.24
N THR A 450 8.56 33.57 -0.74
CA THR A 450 8.27 33.48 0.70
C THR A 450 9.29 32.60 1.45
N ILE A 451 9.65 31.44 0.89
CA ILE A 451 10.67 30.54 1.46
C ILE A 451 12.05 31.20 1.46
N SER A 452 12.35 32.05 0.47
CA SER A 452 13.64 32.73 0.36
C SER A 452 13.76 33.93 1.31
N GLU A 453 12.65 34.58 1.66
CA GLU A 453 12.58 35.78 2.50
C GLU A 453 12.50 35.48 4.01
N LEU A 454 12.01 34.30 4.41
CA LEU A 454 11.88 33.95 5.81
C LEU A 454 13.21 33.44 6.39
N PRO A 455 13.65 33.93 7.57
CA PRO A 455 14.80 33.35 8.25
C PRO A 455 14.53 31.87 8.54
N ARG A 456 15.57 31.02 8.40
CA ARG A 456 15.51 29.55 8.63
C ARG A 456 14.89 29.12 9.98
N ARG A 457 14.65 30.05 10.91
CA ARG A 457 14.13 29.82 12.26
C ARG A 457 12.60 29.91 12.39
N ASP A 458 11.87 30.52 11.44
CA ASP A 458 10.42 30.76 11.59
C ASP A 458 9.54 29.76 10.80
N SER A 459 9.78 28.48 11.10
CA SER A 459 9.33 27.37 10.25
C SER A 459 7.84 27.01 10.36
N GLN A 460 7.19 27.33 11.49
CA GLN A 460 5.74 27.12 11.67
C GLN A 460 4.92 28.18 10.92
N GLU A 461 5.32 29.46 10.97
CA GLU A 461 4.64 30.51 10.22
C GLU A 461 4.77 30.28 8.71
N LEU A 462 5.95 29.88 8.24
CA LEU A 462 6.17 29.46 6.84
C LEU A 462 5.25 28.31 6.44
N TYR A 463 5.16 27.25 7.24
CA TYR A 463 4.26 26.13 6.99
C TYR A 463 2.79 26.58 6.90
N HIS A 464 2.33 27.43 7.83
CA HIS A 464 0.96 27.91 7.82
C HIS A 464 0.65 28.82 6.63
N ARG A 465 1.57 29.73 6.25
CA ARG A 465 1.41 30.60 5.08
C ARG A 465 1.40 29.77 3.79
N VAL A 466 2.41 28.92 3.58
CA VAL A 466 2.54 28.07 2.37
C VAL A 466 1.39 27.06 2.27
N SER A 467 0.94 26.49 3.39
CA SER A 467 -0.19 25.55 3.39
C SER A 467 -1.54 26.22 3.07
N ARG A 468 -1.71 27.52 3.38
CA ARG A 468 -2.90 28.29 2.96
C ARG A 468 -2.84 28.68 1.48
N MET A 469 -1.63 28.79 0.96
CA MET A 469 -1.30 29.16 -0.42
C MET A 469 -1.38 27.98 -1.40
N GLY A 470 -1.12 26.74 -0.97
CA GLY A 470 -1.05 25.56 -1.83
C GLY A 470 -2.39 25.01 -2.38
N GLY A 471 -3.33 25.88 -2.76
CA GLY A 471 -4.62 25.53 -3.36
C GLY A 471 -5.74 25.21 -2.36
N ASP A 472 -6.98 25.39 -2.81
CA ASP A 472 -8.21 25.13 -2.05
C ASP A 472 -8.32 23.65 -1.61
N ASN A 473 -8.37 23.43 -0.29
CA ASN A 473 -8.50 22.10 0.32
C ASN A 473 -9.82 21.41 -0.05
N GLU A 474 -10.89 22.17 -0.31
CA GLU A 474 -12.16 21.61 -0.75
C GLU A 474 -12.08 21.11 -2.19
N ILE A 475 -11.48 21.90 -3.09
CA ILE A 475 -11.23 21.50 -4.48
C ILE A 475 -10.33 20.26 -4.52
N TYR A 476 -9.25 20.25 -3.75
CA TYR A 476 -8.36 19.08 -3.63
C TYR A 476 -9.13 17.83 -3.20
N ARG A 477 -9.93 17.93 -2.13
CA ARG A 477 -10.69 16.79 -1.60
C ARG A 477 -11.69 16.27 -2.63
N ARG A 478 -12.47 17.16 -3.26
CA ARG A 478 -13.42 16.78 -4.31
C ARG A 478 -12.74 16.14 -5.51
N LEU A 479 -11.61 16.69 -5.97
CA LEU A 479 -10.84 16.10 -7.07
C LEU A 479 -10.33 14.71 -6.71
N GLN A 480 -9.78 14.54 -5.52
CA GLN A 480 -9.32 13.24 -5.02
C GLN A 480 -10.46 12.22 -4.93
N GLU A 481 -11.65 12.63 -4.47
CA GLU A 481 -12.86 11.81 -4.43
C GLU A 481 -13.32 11.41 -5.85
N CYS A 482 -13.42 12.36 -6.78
CA CYS A 482 -13.78 12.07 -8.18
C CYS A 482 -12.82 11.08 -8.83
N LEU A 483 -11.50 11.29 -8.68
CA LEU A 483 -10.48 10.38 -9.21
C LEU A 483 -10.54 9.01 -8.55
N GLY A 484 -10.76 8.96 -7.24
CA GLY A 484 -10.93 7.72 -6.48
C GLY A 484 -12.12 6.90 -6.95
N ASP A 485 -13.26 7.53 -7.21
CA ASP A 485 -14.46 6.87 -7.73
C ASP A 485 -14.25 6.34 -9.16
N LEU A 486 -13.65 7.15 -10.05
CA LEU A 486 -13.36 6.73 -11.42
C LEU A 486 -12.43 5.51 -11.44
N LEU A 487 -11.39 5.53 -10.60
CA LEU A 487 -10.46 4.42 -10.47
C LEU A 487 -11.09 3.19 -9.82
N TYR A 488 -11.99 3.37 -8.84
CA TYR A 488 -12.75 2.24 -8.28
C TYR A 488 -13.45 1.46 -9.38
N HIS A 489 -14.19 2.15 -10.27
CA HIS A 489 -14.88 1.51 -11.38
C HIS A 489 -13.94 0.78 -12.33
N LEU A 490 -12.85 1.44 -12.75
CA LEU A 490 -11.90 0.82 -13.68
C LEU A 490 -11.14 -0.37 -13.08
N LEU A 491 -10.78 -0.28 -11.79
CA LEU A 491 -9.98 -1.31 -11.12
C LEU A 491 -10.80 -2.50 -10.65
N ARG A 492 -12.10 -2.34 -10.39
CA ARG A 492 -13.01 -3.43 -9.98
C ARG A 492 -13.16 -4.52 -11.06
N VAL A 493 -13.08 -4.13 -12.33
CA VAL A 493 -13.20 -5.02 -13.50
C VAL A 493 -11.87 -5.30 -14.22
N SER A 494 -10.75 -4.84 -13.68
CA SER A 494 -9.42 -5.05 -14.26
C SER A 494 -8.74 -6.36 -13.83
N GLY A 495 -9.44 -7.20 -13.05
CA GLY A 495 -8.91 -8.43 -12.43
C GLY A 495 -9.03 -9.72 -13.24
N GLU A 496 -9.34 -9.64 -14.55
CA GLU A 496 -9.40 -10.79 -15.47
C GLU A 496 -8.21 -10.86 -16.43
#